data_AF-A0A452XJN5-F1
#
_entry.id   AF-A0A452XJN5-F1
#
_cell.length_a   1.000
_cell.length_b   1.000
_cell.length_c   1.000
_cell.angle_alpha   90.00
_cell.angle_beta   90.00
_cell.angle_gamma   90.00
#
_symmetry.space_group_name_H-M   'P 1'
#
loop_
_entity.id
_entity.type
_entity.pdbx_description
1 polymer ?
#
loop_
_entity_poly.entity_id
_entity_poly.type
_entity_poly.pdbx_seq_one_letter_code
_entity_poly.pdbx_strand_id
1 'polypeptide(L)'
;VPVLEDGDFCLWERRAITKYVCRKYKPEFLRVGNQELEGSAMVDMWMEVQAHHYSPIMDAILMEVRIRPIFGQRVDESAVEGNIEKLKKVLEVYQSRLSSSRYLAGDF
;
A
#
# COMPACT_ATOMS: atom_id res chain seq x y z
N VAL A 1 10.54 9.98 7.05
CA VAL A 1 11.35 8.87 6.48
C VAL A 1 10.40 7.99 5.69
N PRO A 2 10.69 7.65 4.41
CA PRO A 2 11.96 7.80 3.69
C PRO A 2 12.06 9.08 2.83
N VAL A 3 13.29 9.36 2.36
CA VAL A 3 13.66 10.34 1.32
C VAL A 3 14.54 9.60 0.30
N LEU A 4 14.39 9.93 -0.98
CA LEU A 4 15.25 9.48 -2.08
C LEU A 4 16.00 10.69 -2.64
N GLU A 5 17.30 10.54 -2.82
CA GLU A 5 18.17 11.47 -3.54
C GLU A 5 18.73 10.74 -4.77
N ASP A 6 18.59 11.35 -5.94
CA ASP A 6 19.01 10.81 -7.24
C ASP A 6 19.71 11.91 -8.03
N GLY A 7 21.01 12.10 -7.75
CA GLY A 7 21.74 13.30 -8.16
C GLY A 7 21.20 14.54 -7.45
N ASP A 8 20.89 15.59 -8.21
CA ASP A 8 20.30 16.84 -7.69
C ASP A 8 18.78 16.73 -7.46
N PHE A 9 18.15 15.60 -7.83
CA PHE A 9 16.72 15.38 -7.63
C PHE A 9 16.44 14.78 -6.25
N CYS A 10 15.54 15.40 -5.49
CA CYS A 10 15.12 14.94 -4.17
C CYS A 10 13.60 14.69 -4.15
N LEU A 11 13.20 13.56 -3.58
CA LEU A 11 11.80 13.16 -3.46
C LEU A 11 11.54 12.52 -2.10
N TRP A 12 10.42 12.89 -1.48
CA TRP A 12 9.90 12.24 -0.27
C TRP A 12 8.52 11.65 -0.55
N GLU A 13 7.93 11.00 0.45
CA GLU A 13 6.77 10.10 0.35
C GLU A 13 7.09 8.74 -0.26
N ARG A 14 6.94 7.67 0.54
CA ARG A 14 7.31 6.31 0.15
C ARG A 14 6.66 5.87 -1.17
N ARG A 15 5.38 6.23 -1.40
CA ARG A 15 4.65 5.83 -2.61
C ARG A 15 5.13 6.61 -3.84
N ALA A 16 5.45 7.89 -3.70
CA ALA A 16 6.00 8.70 -4.78
C ALA A 16 7.39 8.18 -5.17
N ILE A 17 8.24 7.88 -4.18
CA ILE A 17 9.55 7.26 -4.36
C ILE A 17 9.42 5.93 -5.12
N THR A 18 8.52 5.02 -4.68
CA THR A 18 8.30 3.75 -5.37
C THR A 18 7.88 3.96 -6.82
N LYS A 19 6.89 4.83 -7.09
CA LYS A 19 6.45 5.14 -8.47
C LYS A 19 7.59 5.70 -9.32
N TYR A 20 8.42 6.58 -8.77
CA TYR A 20 9.58 7.15 -9.47
C TYR A 20 10.58 6.06 -9.86
N VAL A 21 11.00 5.22 -8.91
CA VAL A 21 11.96 4.13 -9.16
C VAL A 21 11.41 3.18 -10.23
N CYS A 22 10.14 2.77 -10.12
CA CYS A 22 9.51 1.89 -11.10
C CYS A 22 9.47 2.49 -12.51
N ARG A 23 9.16 3.78 -12.63
CA ARG A 23 9.11 4.49 -13.92
C ARG A 23 10.50 4.76 -14.51
N LYS A 24 11.51 5.03 -13.67
CA LYS A 24 12.89 5.29 -14.09
C LYS A 24 13.55 4.03 -14.65
N TYR A 25 13.44 2.91 -13.94
CA TYR A 25 14.15 1.68 -14.30
C TYR A 25 13.32 0.72 -15.15
N LYS A 26 12.00 0.93 -15.26
CA LYS A 26 11.07 0.14 -16.08
C LYS A 26 11.35 -1.37 -16.02
N PRO A 27 11.40 -1.96 -14.82
CA PRO A 27 11.66 -3.39 -14.73
C PRO A 27 10.56 -4.16 -15.48
N GLU A 28 10.98 -5.20 -16.20
CA GLU A 28 10.13 -5.97 -17.13
C GLU A 28 8.85 -6.50 -16.45
N PHE A 29 8.95 -6.89 -15.18
CA PHE A 29 7.83 -7.41 -14.39
C PHE A 29 6.79 -6.36 -13.96
N LEU A 30 7.09 -5.05 -14.05
CA LEU A 30 6.13 -4.00 -13.70
C LEU A 30 5.39 -3.43 -14.92
N ARG A 31 5.80 -3.82 -16.14
CA ARG A 31 5.20 -3.39 -17.42
C ARG A 31 4.88 -1.88 -17.49
N VAL A 32 5.74 -1.06 -16.90
CA VAL A 32 5.51 0.39 -16.76
C VAL A 32 5.88 1.11 -18.05
N GLY A 33 4.90 1.65 -18.78
CA GLY A 33 5.14 2.46 -19.97
C GLY A 33 3.89 2.77 -20.81
N ASN A 34 4.05 3.63 -21.82
CA ASN A 34 2.96 4.13 -22.68
C ASN A 34 2.23 3.06 -23.52
N GLN A 35 2.75 1.83 -23.59
CA GLN A 35 2.13 0.73 -24.33
C GLN A 35 1.09 -0.06 -23.49
N GLU A 36 0.99 0.21 -22.18
CA GLU A 36 0.02 -0.44 -21.27
C GLU A 36 -0.61 0.59 -20.30
N LEU A 37 -1.18 1.67 -20.84
CA LEU A 37 -1.78 2.76 -20.06
C LEU A 37 -2.87 2.25 -19.11
N GLU A 38 -3.71 1.32 -19.56
CA GLU A 38 -4.78 0.70 -18.77
C GLU A 38 -4.22 -0.11 -17.60
N GLY A 39 -3.15 -0.88 -17.83
CA GLY A 39 -2.46 -1.65 -16.79
C GLY A 39 -1.84 -0.73 -15.73
N SER A 40 -1.14 0.32 -16.16
CA SER A 40 -0.58 1.32 -15.24
C SER A 40 -1.67 2.04 -14.45
N ALA A 41 -2.80 2.40 -15.08
CA ALA A 41 -3.92 3.05 -14.41
C ALA A 41 -4.56 2.13 -13.36
N MET A 42 -4.66 0.83 -13.65
CA MET A 42 -5.18 -0.16 -12.70
C MET A 42 -4.23 -0.33 -11.50
N VAL A 43 -2.92 -0.36 -11.72
CA VAL A 43 -1.90 -0.37 -10.66
C VAL A 43 -1.98 0.89 -9.81
N ASP A 44 -2.09 2.06 -10.44
CA ASP A 44 -2.26 3.34 -9.73
C ASP A 44 -3.54 3.35 -8.87
N MET A 45 -4.68 2.90 -9.42
CA MET A 45 -5.94 2.81 -8.67
C MET A 45 -5.81 1.90 -7.44
N TRP A 46 -5.23 0.69 -7.57
CA TRP A 46 -5.08 -0.21 -6.43
C TRP A 46 -4.04 0.26 -5.40
N MET A 47 -3.03 1.03 -5.82
CA MET A 47 -2.16 1.75 -4.87
C MET A 47 -2.92 2.80 -4.07
N GLU A 48 -3.83 3.55 -4.69
CA GLU A 48 -4.68 4.52 -3.98
C GLU A 48 -5.67 3.83 -3.04
N VAL A 49 -6.25 2.69 -3.46
CA VAL A 49 -7.10 1.86 -2.58
C VAL A 49 -6.31 1.39 -1.35
N GLN A 50 -5.10 0.88 -1.56
CA GLN A 50 -4.20 0.48 -0.48
C GLN A 50 -3.86 1.67 0.44
N ALA A 51 -3.66 2.86 -0.14
CA ALA A 51 -3.27 4.05 0.60
C ALA A 51 -4.38 4.56 1.52
N HIS A 52 -5.62 4.55 1.05
CA HIS A 52 -6.74 5.18 1.74
C HIS A 52 -7.57 4.20 2.57
N HIS A 53 -7.64 2.93 2.18
CA HIS A 53 -8.53 1.97 2.85
C HIS A 53 -7.76 0.94 3.68
N TYR A 54 -6.61 0.47 3.21
CA TYR A 54 -5.84 -0.56 3.92
C TYR A 54 -4.85 0.04 4.92
N SER A 55 -4.02 0.99 4.48
CA SER A 55 -2.90 1.51 5.28
C SER A 55 -3.33 2.15 6.59
N PRO A 56 -4.35 3.04 6.65
CA PRO A 56 -4.70 3.72 7.89
C PRO A 56 -5.16 2.74 8.98
N ILE A 57 -5.84 1.66 8.58
CA ILE A 57 -6.31 0.62 9.49
C ILE A 57 -5.11 -0.18 10.03
N MET A 58 -4.21 -0.62 9.15
CA MET A 58 -3.01 -1.35 9.54
C MET A 58 -2.08 -0.51 10.41
N ASP A 59 -1.91 0.77 10.08
CA ASP A 59 -1.10 1.70 10.86
C ASP A 59 -1.72 1.87 12.26
N ALA A 60 -3.04 2.00 12.38
CA ALA A 60 -3.73 2.08 13.68
C ALA A 60 -3.54 0.79 14.52
N ILE A 61 -3.66 -0.39 13.90
CA ILE A 61 -3.39 -1.66 14.58
C ILE A 61 -1.93 -1.71 15.05
N LEU A 62 -0.97 -1.38 14.17
CA LEU A 62 0.46 -1.40 14.50
C LEU A 62 0.81 -0.42 15.63
N MET A 63 0.17 0.75 15.64
CA MET A 63 0.34 1.72 16.72
C MET A 63 -0.01 1.11 18.08
N GLU A 64 -1.14 0.43 18.18
CA GLU A 64 -1.57 -0.24 19.42
C GLU A 64 -0.70 -1.45 19.77
N VAL A 65 -0.51 -2.40 18.85
CA VAL A 65 0.09 -3.70 19.18
C VAL A 65 1.62 -3.68 19.22
N ARG A 66 2.26 -2.70 18.56
CA ARG A 66 3.72 -2.65 18.44
C ARG A 66 4.31 -1.37 19.01
N ILE A 67 3.79 -0.21 18.61
CA ILE A 67 4.41 1.07 18.96
C ILE A 67 4.17 1.42 20.43
N ARG A 68 2.93 1.35 20.91
CA ARG A 68 2.61 1.61 22.33
C ARG A 68 3.42 0.74 23.31
N PRO A 69 3.52 -0.59 23.13
CA PRO A 69 4.36 -1.43 23.98
C PRO A 69 5.84 -1.03 24.00
N ILE A 70 6.40 -0.59 22.87
CA ILE A 70 7.80 -0.10 22.82
C ILE A 70 7.99 1.10 23.75
N PHE A 71 6.97 1.94 23.90
CA PHE A 71 6.98 3.10 24.81
C PHE A 71 6.43 2.78 26.21
N GLY A 72 6.25 1.50 26.56
CA GLY A 72 5.74 1.08 27.87
C GLY A 72 4.26 1.41 28.11
N GLN A 73 3.53 1.78 27.05
CA GLN A 73 2.11 2.08 27.12
C GLN A 73 1.28 0.80 26.98
N ARG A 74 0.10 0.77 27.61
CA ARG A 74 -0.85 -0.33 27.46
C ARG A 74 -1.52 -0.29 26.09
N VAL A 75 -1.75 -1.48 25.55
CA VAL A 75 -2.52 -1.71 24.33
C VAL A 75 -3.99 -1.43 24.63
N ASP A 76 -4.67 -0.70 23.74
CA ASP A 76 -6.13 -0.62 23.73
C ASP A 76 -6.71 -1.78 22.91
N GLU A 77 -7.07 -2.87 23.59
CA GLU A 77 -7.59 -4.08 22.95
C GLU A 77 -8.89 -3.81 22.17
N SER A 78 -9.75 -2.91 22.66
CA SER A 78 -11.00 -2.56 21.98
C SER A 78 -10.73 -1.81 20.68
N ALA A 79 -9.75 -0.89 20.67
CA ALA A 79 -9.32 -0.21 19.46
C ALA A 79 -8.71 -1.18 18.43
N VAL A 80 -7.96 -2.20 18.89
CA VAL A 80 -7.41 -3.24 18.02
C VAL A 80 -8.53 -4.06 17.39
N GLU A 81 -9.45 -4.60 18.18
CA GLU A 81 -10.58 -5.40 17.70
C GLU A 81 -11.44 -4.61 16.71
N GLY A 82 -11.77 -3.35 17.04
CA GLY A 82 -12.54 -2.48 16.16
C GLY A 82 -11.86 -2.22 14.80
N ASN A 83 -10.52 -2.13 14.76
CA ASN A 83 -9.78 -1.98 13.51
C ASN A 83 -9.63 -3.32 12.76
N ILE A 84 -9.52 -4.46 13.45
CA ILE A 84 -9.55 -5.79 12.82
C ILE A 84 -10.88 -6.00 12.07
N GLU A 85 -12.01 -5.60 12.65
CA GLU A 85 -13.31 -5.70 11.96
C GLU A 85 -13.39 -4.81 10.71
N LYS A 86 -12.80 -3.61 10.75
CA LYS A 86 -12.69 -2.76 9.55
C LYS A 86 -11.75 -3.38 8.50
N LEU A 87 -10.65 -3.98 8.94
CA LEU A 87 -9.69 -4.64 8.06
C LEU A 87 -10.33 -5.82 7.32
N LYS A 88 -11.14 -6.63 8.01
CA LYS A 88 -11.87 -7.75 7.40
C LYS A 88 -12.70 -7.29 6.20
N LYS A 89 -13.43 -6.18 6.32
CA LYS A 89 -14.23 -5.61 5.22
C LYS A 89 -13.38 -5.21 4.00
N VAL A 90 -12.19 -4.64 4.23
CA VAL A 90 -11.26 -4.33 3.13
C VAL A 90 -10.74 -5.63 2.50
N LEU A 91 -10.43 -6.64 3.32
CA LEU A 91 -9.95 -7.93 2.85
C LEU A 91 -11.02 -8.73 2.09
N GLU A 92 -12.31 -8.55 2.38
CA GLU A 92 -13.41 -9.12 1.59
C GLU A 92 -13.42 -8.57 0.15
N VAL A 93 -13.19 -7.26 -0.02
CA VAL A 93 -13.03 -6.65 -1.37
C VAL A 93 -11.82 -7.25 -2.08
N TYR A 94 -10.71 -7.43 -1.35
CA TYR A 94 -9.50 -8.05 -1.90
C TYR A 94 -9.75 -9.49 -2.29
N GLN A 95 -10.44 -10.27 -1.45
CA GLN A 95 -10.80 -11.66 -1.73
C GLN A 95 -11.69 -11.76 -2.98
N SER A 96 -12.70 -10.91 -3.09
CA SER A 96 -13.55 -10.86 -4.28
C SER A 96 -12.72 -10.53 -5.52
N ARG A 97 -11.86 -9.51 -5.46
CA ARG A 97 -10.97 -9.17 -6.57
C ARG A 97 -10.05 -10.34 -6.96
N LEU A 98 -9.37 -10.93 -5.98
CA LEU A 98 -8.40 -12.00 -6.18
C LEU A 98 -9.03 -13.34 -6.59
N SER A 99 -10.35 -13.49 -6.42
CA SER A 99 -11.09 -14.63 -6.98
C SER A 99 -11.23 -14.56 -8.50
N SER A 100 -11.15 -13.35 -9.07
CA SER A 100 -11.34 -13.07 -10.50
C SER A 100 -10.05 -12.69 -11.23
N SER A 101 -8.96 -12.44 -10.50
CA SER A 101 -7.68 -12.03 -11.06
C SER A 101 -6.53 -12.48 -10.16
N ARG A 102 -5.40 -12.85 -10.75
CA ARG A 102 -4.22 -13.36 -10.02
C ARG A 102 -3.60 -12.33 -9.08
N TYR A 103 -3.64 -11.05 -9.46
CA TYR A 103 -3.19 -9.94 -8.64
C TYR A 103 -4.27 -8.86 -8.56
N LEU A 104 -4.14 -7.93 -7.61
CA LEU A 104 -5.12 -6.85 -7.44
C LEU A 104 -5.31 -6.06 -8.74
N ALA A 105 -4.22 -5.74 -9.43
CA ALA A 105 -4.27 -4.90 -10.62
C ALA A 105 -4.44 -5.68 -11.94
N GLY A 106 -4.46 -7.01 -11.94
CA GLY A 106 -4.62 -7.82 -13.16
C GLY A 106 -3.84 -9.14 -13.13
N ASP A 107 -3.71 -9.80 -14.29
CA ASP A 107 -3.14 -11.16 -14.42
C ASP A 107 -1.72 -11.18 -15.00
N PHE A 108 -1.09 -10.02 -15.09
CA PHE A 108 0.14 -9.78 -15.84
C PHE A 108 1.40 -10.40 -15.22
#